data_AF-A0A081CEZ8-F1
#
_entry.id   AF-A0A081CEZ8-F1
#
_cell.length_a   1.000
_cell.length_b   1.000
_cell.length_c   1.000
_cell.angle_alpha   90.00
_cell.angle_beta   90.00
_cell.angle_gamma   90.00
#
_symmetry.space_group_name_H-M   'P 1'
#
loop_
_entity.id
_entity.type
_entity.pdbx_description
1 polymer ?
#
loop_
_entity_poly.entity_id
_entity_poly.type
_entity_poly.pdbx_seq_one_letter_code
_entity_poly.pdbx_strand_id
1 'polypeptide(L)'
;MASTHRLPAEVSALFQRDAAGALPPLRPQRPYSTEAKTAIEGSTLAIPVRGALHLLNDDLDAAHNLVQTDEGIPLSNLVHAVLHRREGDFWNSKWWLDRISTQLLATLYTDGRRGAKNET
;
A
#
# COMPACT_ATOMS: atom_id res chain seq x y z
N MET A 1 11.84 -8.41 24.84
CA MET A 1 11.99 -6.96 25.08
C MET A 1 11.01 -6.24 24.18
N ALA A 2 10.09 -5.43 24.72
CA ALA A 2 9.17 -4.66 23.89
C ALA A 2 9.97 -3.56 23.18
N SER A 3 10.00 -3.59 21.85
CA SER A 3 10.60 -2.51 21.06
C SER A 3 9.69 -1.29 21.17
N THR A 4 10.11 -0.27 21.92
CA THR A 4 9.45 1.05 22.01
C THR A 4 9.82 1.89 20.80
N HIS A 5 9.53 1.40 19.60
CA HIS A 5 9.72 2.21 18.39
C HIS A 5 8.56 3.19 18.28
N ARG A 6 8.78 4.44 18.69
CA ARG A 6 7.80 5.51 18.53
C ARG A 6 7.92 6.10 17.13
N LEU A 7 6.84 6.05 16.36
CA LEU A 7 6.77 6.73 15.08
C LEU A 7 6.91 8.25 15.27
N PRO A 8 7.51 8.97 14.31
CA PRO A 8 7.47 10.43 14.28
C PRO A 8 6.04 10.96 14.42
N ALA A 9 5.89 12.18 14.95
CA ALA A 9 4.56 12.76 15.18
C ALA A 9 3.80 12.96 13.86
N GLU A 10 4.53 13.33 12.81
CA GLU A 10 4.05 13.55 11.45
C GLU A 10 3.44 12.27 10.86
N VAL A 11 4.10 11.13 11.10
CA VAL A 11 3.60 9.81 10.68
C VAL A 11 2.43 9.37 11.55
N SER A 12 2.50 9.62 12.86
CA SER A 12 1.44 9.27 13.81
C SER A 12 0.13 10.00 13.51
N ALA A 13 0.19 11.23 13.00
CA ALA A 13 -0.97 12.02 12.60
C ALA A 13 -1.79 11.37 11.47
N LEU A 14 -1.15 10.56 10.61
CA LEU A 14 -1.84 9.89 9.51
C LEU A 14 -2.91 8.89 9.99
N PHE A 15 -2.76 8.31 11.19
CA PHE A 15 -3.73 7.38 11.78
C PHE A 15 -5.00 8.05 12.30
N GLN A 16 -5.04 9.38 12.34
CA GLN A 16 -6.19 10.17 12.77
C GLN A 16 -6.87 10.89 11.60
N ARG A 17 -6.42 10.62 10.36
CA ARG A 17 -6.81 11.35 9.16
C ARG A 17 -8.32 11.25 8.86
N ASP A 18 -8.93 10.11 9.17
CA ASP A 18 -10.36 9.84 8.97
C ASP A 18 -11.25 10.29 10.14
N ALA A 19 -10.66 10.64 11.29
CA ALA A 19 -11.38 11.04 12.50
C ALA A 19 -12.18 12.35 12.33
N ALA A 20 -11.84 13.17 11.33
CA ALA A 20 -12.54 14.42 11.02
C ALA A 20 -13.86 14.23 10.27
N GLY A 21 -14.31 13.00 10.03
CA GLY A 21 -15.59 12.70 9.35
C GLY A 21 -15.55 12.85 7.82
N ALA A 22 -14.40 13.22 7.25
CA ALA A 22 -14.15 13.23 5.82
C ALA A 22 -13.29 12.03 5.43
N LEU A 23 -13.81 11.17 4.55
CA LEU A 23 -13.03 10.04 4.03
C LEU A 23 -11.94 10.53 3.06
N PRO A 24 -10.74 9.90 3.06
CA PRO A 24 -9.73 10.15 2.04
C PRO A 24 -10.26 9.97 0.61
N PRO A 25 -9.70 10.70 -0.38
CA PRO A 25 -10.10 10.52 -1.77
C PRO A 25 -9.78 9.10 -2.26
N LEU A 26 -10.70 8.54 -3.06
CA LEU A 26 -10.52 7.21 -3.64
C LEU A 26 -9.31 7.15 -4.61
N ARG A 27 -9.02 8.28 -5.29
CA ARG A 27 -7.92 8.43 -6.25
C ARG A 27 -7.05 9.63 -5.87
N PRO A 28 -6.06 9.45 -4.97
CA PRO A 28 -5.17 10.54 -4.62
C PRO A 28 -4.35 11.00 -5.83
N GLN A 29 -4.06 12.31 -5.87
CA GLN A 29 -3.23 12.92 -6.92
C GLN A 29 -1.89 13.43 -6.39
N ARG A 30 -1.75 13.48 -5.06
CA ARG A 30 -0.58 14.01 -4.36
C ARG A 30 -0.55 13.48 -2.93
N PRO A 31 0.61 13.53 -2.25
CA PRO A 31 0.70 13.22 -0.83
C PRO A 31 -0.24 14.10 -0.01
N TYR A 32 -0.81 13.50 1.04
CA TYR A 32 -1.66 14.19 2.01
C TYR A 32 -0.86 15.18 2.85
N SER A 33 0.29 14.77 3.39
CA SER A 33 1.23 15.62 4.14
C SER A 33 2.65 15.50 3.59
N THR A 34 3.26 16.65 3.31
CA THR A 34 4.67 16.78 2.91
C THR A 34 5.61 16.44 4.06
N GLU A 35 5.23 16.78 5.28
CA GLU A 35 6.00 16.54 6.50
C GLU A 35 6.08 15.04 6.79
N ALA A 36 4.93 14.34 6.65
CA ALA A 36 4.88 12.89 6.79
C ALA A 36 5.73 12.20 5.71
N LYS A 37 5.70 12.68 4.46
CA LYS A 37 6.56 12.16 3.39
C LYS A 37 8.03 12.24 3.78
N THR A 38 8.52 13.42 4.18
CA THR A 38 9.91 13.60 4.60
C THR A 38 10.27 12.72 5.80
N ALA A 39 9.38 12.59 6.78
CA ALA A 39 9.60 11.72 7.94
C ALA A 39 9.70 10.23 7.55
N ILE A 40 8.89 9.76 6.60
CA ILE A 40 8.94 8.38 6.10
C ILE A 40 10.24 8.13 5.32
N GLU A 41 10.65 9.09 4.48
CA GLU A 41 11.88 9.03 3.68
C GLU A 41 13.14 8.96 4.55
N GLY A 42 13.18 9.72 5.65
CA GLY A 42 14.29 9.71 6.61
C GLY A 42 14.28 8.56 7.62
N SER A 43 13.26 7.70 7.62
CA SER A 43 13.14 6.61 8.60
C SER A 43 14.01 5.39 8.25
N THR A 44 14.45 4.66 9.29
CA THR A 44 15.19 3.39 9.16
C THR A 44 14.27 2.16 9.20
N LEU A 45 12.95 2.38 9.07
CA LEU A 45 11.95 1.31 9.01
C LEU A 45 12.16 0.43 7.78
N ALA A 46 11.74 -0.83 7.88
CA ALA A 46 11.79 -1.75 6.74
C ALA A 46 11.02 -1.18 5.53
N ILE A 47 11.52 -1.44 4.32
CA ILE A 47 10.94 -0.99 3.05
C ILE A 47 9.41 -1.22 2.97
N PRO A 48 8.86 -2.42 3.25
CA PRO A 48 7.42 -2.62 3.18
C PRO A 48 6.63 -1.75 4.16
N VAL A 49 7.20 -1.45 5.33
CA VAL A 49 6.57 -0.55 6.31
C VAL A 49 6.55 0.87 5.77
N ARG A 50 7.68 1.36 5.23
CA ARG A 50 7.76 2.69 4.63
C ARG A 50 6.83 2.83 3.42
N GLY A 51 6.76 1.82 2.56
CA GLY A 51 5.82 1.77 1.43
C GLY A 51 4.36 1.85 1.89
N ALA A 52 3.98 1.09 2.93
CA ALA A 52 2.64 1.17 3.51
C ALA A 52 2.33 2.54 4.13
N LEU A 53 3.32 3.20 4.76
CA LEU A 53 3.16 4.56 5.28
C LEU A 53 3.01 5.60 4.16
N HIS A 54 3.73 5.46 3.04
CA HIS A 54 3.51 6.30 1.86
C HIS A 54 2.10 6.09 1.28
N LEU A 55 1.60 4.85 1.23
CA LEU A 55 0.20 4.59 0.86
C LEU A 55 -0.79 5.28 1.79
N LEU A 56 -0.58 5.20 3.11
CA LEU A 56 -1.44 5.89 4.09
C LEU A 56 -1.42 7.42 3.89
N ASN A 57 -0.27 7.95 3.47
CA ASN A 57 -0.06 9.36 3.13
C ASN A 57 -0.48 9.71 1.69
N ASP A 58 -1.16 8.85 0.94
CA ASP A 58 -1.57 9.11 -0.45
C ASP A 58 -0.42 9.39 -1.43
N ASP A 59 0.81 9.01 -1.08
CA ASP A 59 2.02 9.17 -1.89
C ASP A 59 2.29 7.89 -2.70
N LEU A 60 1.46 7.67 -3.73
CA LEU A 60 1.53 6.45 -4.54
C LEU A 60 2.88 6.33 -5.26
N ASP A 61 3.41 7.41 -5.83
CA ASP A 61 4.68 7.40 -6.54
C ASP A 61 5.85 6.97 -5.64
N ALA A 62 5.94 7.54 -4.42
CA ALA A 62 7.01 7.16 -3.49
C ALA A 62 6.84 5.73 -2.99
N ALA A 63 5.60 5.30 -2.72
CA ALA A 63 5.33 3.92 -2.34
C ALA A 63 5.78 2.96 -3.46
N HIS A 64 5.37 3.21 -4.71
CA HIS A 64 5.67 2.39 -5.87
C HIS A 64 7.18 2.26 -6.07
N ASN A 65 7.87 3.40 -6.22
CA ASN A 65 9.30 3.42 -6.45
C ASN A 65 10.09 2.75 -5.32
N LEU A 66 9.64 2.90 -4.07
CA LEU A 66 10.35 2.31 -2.94
C LEU A 66 10.21 0.78 -2.92
N VAL A 67 8.98 0.25 -3.01
CA VAL A 67 8.78 -1.21 -2.97
C VAL A 67 9.23 -1.92 -4.25
N GLN A 68 9.37 -1.18 -5.36
CA GLN A 68 10.04 -1.66 -6.58
C GLN A 68 11.52 -2.01 -6.35
N THR A 69 12.19 -1.41 -5.36
CA THR A 69 13.57 -1.76 -5.03
C THR A 69 13.69 -3.01 -4.14
N ASP A 70 12.56 -3.52 -3.64
CA ASP A 70 12.45 -4.64 -2.70
C ASP A 70 11.50 -5.73 -3.23
N GLU A 71 11.47 -5.89 -4.55
CA GLU A 71 10.67 -6.92 -5.21
C GLU A 71 11.08 -8.34 -4.76
N GLY A 72 10.10 -9.23 -4.66
CA GLY A 72 10.32 -10.60 -4.21
C GLY A 72 10.17 -10.78 -2.69
N ILE A 73 10.17 -9.68 -1.92
CA ILE A 73 9.75 -9.71 -0.52
C ILE A 73 8.22 -9.75 -0.46
N PRO A 74 7.59 -10.74 0.21
CA PRO A 74 6.13 -10.89 0.21
C PRO A 74 5.38 -9.66 0.72
N LEU A 75 5.91 -8.95 1.71
CA LEU A 75 5.28 -7.74 2.23
C LEU A 75 5.36 -6.56 1.24
N SER A 76 6.46 -6.42 0.50
CA SER A 76 6.62 -5.37 -0.51
C SER A 76 5.74 -5.65 -1.74
N ASN A 77 5.61 -6.93 -2.12
CA ASN A 77 4.64 -7.36 -3.13
C ASN A 77 3.18 -7.09 -2.70
N LEU A 78 2.86 -7.24 -1.40
CA LEU A 78 1.54 -6.88 -0.87
C LEU A 78 1.28 -5.36 -0.97
N VAL A 79 2.28 -4.53 -0.68
CA VAL A 79 2.17 -3.08 -0.84
C VAL A 79 1.92 -2.72 -2.31
N HIS A 80 2.65 -3.31 -3.26
CA HIS A 80 2.41 -3.17 -4.71
C HIS A 80 0.98 -3.55 -5.10
N ALA A 81 0.48 -4.67 -4.59
CA ALA A 81 -0.89 -5.10 -4.84
C ALA A 81 -1.93 -4.08 -4.39
N VAL A 82 -1.79 -3.51 -3.19
CA VAL A 82 -2.68 -2.48 -2.66
C VAL A 82 -2.53 -1.18 -3.45
N LEU A 83 -1.30 -0.80 -3.78
CA LEU A 83 -0.97 0.40 -4.55
C LEU A 83 -1.71 0.43 -5.89
N HIS A 84 -1.58 -0.62 -6.69
CA HIS A 84 -2.23 -0.68 -8.00
C HIS A 84 -3.77 -0.73 -7.90
N ARG A 85 -4.35 -1.18 -6.77
CA ARG A 85 -5.81 -0.99 -6.54
C ARG A 85 -6.17 0.48 -6.42
N ARG A 86 -5.34 1.29 -5.78
CA ARG A 86 -5.59 2.74 -5.62
C ARG A 86 -5.40 3.52 -6.92
N GLU A 87 -4.53 3.05 -7.80
CA GLU A 87 -4.33 3.62 -9.14
C GLU A 87 -5.46 3.24 -10.13
N GLY A 88 -6.19 2.15 -9.83
CA GLY A 88 -7.18 1.57 -10.75
C GLY A 88 -6.57 0.57 -11.75
N ASP A 89 -5.30 0.20 -11.60
CA ASP A 89 -4.67 -0.90 -12.33
C ASP A 89 -4.98 -2.24 -11.65
N PHE A 90 -6.22 -2.69 -11.80
CA PHE A 90 -6.72 -3.91 -11.17
C PHE A 90 -6.01 -5.17 -11.67
N TRP A 91 -5.53 -5.16 -12.92
CA TRP A 91 -4.85 -6.30 -13.49
C TRP A 91 -3.47 -6.48 -12.85
N ASN A 92 -2.69 -5.41 -12.75
CA ASN A 92 -1.36 -5.49 -12.16
C ASN A 92 -1.42 -5.73 -10.65
N SER A 93 -2.41 -5.13 -9.96
CA SER A 93 -2.71 -5.47 -8.56
C SER A 93 -2.86 -6.98 -8.35
N LYS A 94 -3.61 -7.66 -9.24
CA LYS A 94 -3.80 -9.11 -9.15
C LYS A 94 -2.49 -9.86 -9.41
N TRP A 95 -1.70 -9.43 -10.39
CA TRP A 95 -0.39 -10.03 -10.70
C TRP A 95 0.57 -10.00 -9.49
N TRP A 96 0.51 -8.92 -8.70
CA TRP A 96 1.27 -8.81 -7.45
C TRP A 96 0.70 -9.65 -6.31
N LEU A 97 -0.63 -9.76 -6.19
CA LEU A 97 -1.26 -10.65 -5.21
C LEU A 97 -0.92 -12.12 -5.46
N ASP A 98 -0.82 -12.54 -6.73
CA ASP A 98 -0.44 -13.91 -7.09
C ASP A 98 1.00 -14.25 -6.61
N ARG A 99 1.84 -13.24 -6.34
CA ARG A 99 3.24 -13.40 -5.87
C ARG A 99 3.40 -13.49 -4.36
N ILE A 100 2.35 -13.20 -3.60
CA ILE A 100 2.34 -13.38 -2.14
C ILE A 100 1.60 -14.67 -1.74
N SER A 101 1.37 -15.56 -2.71
CA SER A 101 0.46 -16.70 -2.65
C SER A 101 0.55 -17.47 -1.33
N THR A 102 -0.53 -17.34 -0.58
CA THR A 102 -0.95 -18.26 0.48
C THR A 102 -2.06 -19.17 -0.06
N GLN A 103 -2.28 -20.33 0.57
CA GLN A 103 -3.36 -21.25 0.23
C GLN A 103 -4.73 -20.55 0.16
N LEU A 104 -4.95 -19.52 1.00
CA LEU A 104 -6.19 -18.75 1.07
C LEU A 104 -6.48 -17.95 -0.21
N LEU A 105 -5.47 -17.26 -0.75
CA LEU A 105 -5.63 -16.48 -1.99
C LEU A 105 -5.86 -17.41 -3.19
N ALA A 106 -5.18 -18.55 -3.24
CA ALA A 106 -5.41 -19.56 -4.27
C ALA A 106 -6.88 -20.02 -4.26
N THR A 107 -7.45 -20.33 -3.09
CA THR A 107 -8.87 -20.71 -2.95
C THR A 107 -9.80 -19.60 -3.42
N LEU A 108 -9.63 -18.36 -2.95
CA LEU A 108 -10.50 -17.22 -3.32
C LEU A 108 -10.47 -16.89 -4.82
N TYR A 109 -9.31 -17.01 -5.47
CA TYR A 109 -9.15 -16.67 -6.88
C TYR A 109 -9.42 -17.82 -7.86
N THR A 110 -9.59 -19.05 -7.37
CA THR A 110 -10.02 -20.18 -8.22
C THR A 110 -11.42 -19.94 -8.80
N ASP A 111 -12.30 -19.30 -8.03
CA ASP A 111 -13.67 -18.97 -8.45
C ASP A 111 -13.77 -17.61 -9.16
N GLY A 112 -12.89 -16.66 -8.82
CA GLY A 112 -12.90 -15.29 -9.35
C GLY A 112 -12.49 -15.12 -10.81
N ARG A 113 -11.88 -16.12 -11.46
CA ARG A 113 -11.50 -16.05 -12.89
C ARG A 113 -12.70 -16.08 -13.85
N ARG A 114 -13.90 -16.44 -13.39
CA ARG A 114 -15.12 -16.49 -14.23
C ARG A 114 -15.78 -15.13 -14.47
N GLY A 115 -15.48 -14.12 -13.64
CA GLY A 115 -16.23 -12.85 -13.64
C GLY A 115 -15.82 -11.78 -14.66
N ALA A 116 -14.74 -11.97 -15.42
CA ALA A 116 -14.15 -10.90 -16.25
C ALA A 116 -14.34 -11.07 -17.78
N LYS A 117 -15.18 -11.99 -18.24
CA LYS A 117 -15.27 -12.31 -19.69
C LYS A 117 -16.64 -12.18 -20.35
N ASN A 118 -17.70 -11.78 -19.65
CA ASN A 118 -19.04 -11.81 -20.23
C ASN A 118 -19.78 -10.47 -20.10
N GLU A 119 -19.28 -9.43 -20.75
CA GLU A 119 -20.10 -8.27 -21.13
C GLU A 119 -19.66 -7.80 -22.53
N THR A 120 -20.25 -8.43 -23.55
CA THR A 120 -20.45 -7.91 -24.92
C THR A 120 -21.74 -8.51 -25.45
#